data_AF-I4I0K2-F1
#
_entry.id   AF-I4I0K2-F1
#
_cell.length_a   1.000
_cell.length_b   1.000
_cell.length_c   1.000
_cell.angle_alpha   90.00
_cell.angle_beta   90.00
_cell.angle_gamma   90.00
#
_symmetry.space_group_name_H-M   'P 1'
#
loop_
_entity.id
_entity.type
_entity.pdbx_description
1 polymer ?
#
loop_
_entity_poly.entity_id
_entity_poly.type
_entity_poly.pdbx_seq_one_letter_code
_entity_poly.pdbx_strand_id
1 'polypeptide(L)'
;MMKFNFGAFAEYVPEKLMIRTLKLFSENGREQVAYEKIAPRLPETFKSEALDIALGIKKQYIKTEVLKILARVLPENLILRTLEAVASMEGISQEERALLCSFIVPEIVGNHAEYFYYLWRARISSYSYNRQSLLEEINNLIPIMKQLWGDEVITEAIQTVKWVLYTFP
;
A
#
# COMPACT_ATOMS: atom_id res chain seq x y z
N MET A 1 27.36 4.63 25.83
CA MET A 1 26.89 4.29 24.47
C MET A 1 26.50 5.58 23.76
N MET A 2 27.24 5.95 22.71
CA MET A 2 26.97 7.15 21.91
C MET A 2 25.62 6.97 21.21
N LYS A 3 24.62 7.79 21.54
CA LYS A 3 23.35 7.83 20.79
C LYS A 3 23.68 8.41 19.41
N PHE A 4 23.92 7.53 18.42
CA PHE A 4 24.03 7.93 17.03
C PHE A 4 22.73 8.64 16.63
N ASN A 5 22.77 9.97 16.52
CA ASN A 5 21.65 10.77 16.06
C ASN A 5 21.54 10.61 14.54
N PHE A 6 20.87 9.54 14.12
CA PHE A 6 20.67 9.25 12.70
C PHE A 6 19.97 10.41 11.96
N GLY A 7 19.15 11.20 12.65
CA GLY A 7 18.46 12.35 12.07
C GLY A 7 19.42 13.34 11.41
N ALA A 8 20.56 13.64 12.05
CA ALA A 8 21.56 14.56 11.51
C ALA A 8 22.39 13.93 10.38
N PHE A 9 22.64 12.61 10.42
CA PHE A 9 23.43 11.93 9.39
C PHE A 9 22.63 11.71 8.10
N ALA A 10 21.33 11.44 8.22
CA ALA A 10 20.48 11.08 7.09
C ALA A 10 20.34 12.20 6.05
N GLU A 11 20.42 13.47 6.48
CA GLU A 11 20.39 14.64 5.57
C GLU A 11 21.62 14.73 4.66
N TYR A 12 22.72 14.06 5.02
CA TYR A 12 23.97 14.07 4.27
C TYR A 12 24.32 12.73 3.63
N VAL A 13 23.41 11.73 3.68
CA VAL A 13 23.65 10.45 3.02
C VAL A 13 23.73 10.69 1.50
N PRO A 14 24.88 10.45 0.85
CA PRO A 14 25.00 10.56 -0.59
C PRO A 14 24.08 9.55 -1.26
N GLU A 15 23.52 9.87 -2.43
CA GLU A 15 22.58 9.01 -3.16
C GLU A 15 23.08 7.57 -3.30
N LYS A 16 24.34 7.40 -3.71
CA LYS A 16 25.00 6.07 -3.86
C LYS A 16 25.04 5.22 -2.59
N LEU A 17 24.82 5.82 -1.40
CA LEU A 17 24.79 5.13 -0.12
C LEU A 17 23.38 4.95 0.44
N MET A 18 22.34 5.54 -0.15
CA MET A 18 20.97 5.49 0.39
C MET A 18 20.47 4.05 0.55
N ILE A 19 20.58 3.23 -0.50
CA ILE A 19 20.22 1.80 -0.45
C ILE A 19 21.01 1.04 0.62
N ARG A 20 22.33 1.28 0.69
CA ARG A 20 23.18 0.62 1.68
C ARG A 20 22.75 0.99 3.10
N THR A 21 22.39 2.25 3.33
CA THR A 21 21.86 2.73 4.60
C THR A 21 20.54 2.03 4.95
N LEU A 22 19.60 1.90 4.01
CA LEU A 22 18.35 1.18 4.24
C LEU A 22 18.60 -0.29 4.64
N LYS A 23 19.51 -1.00 3.95
CA LYS A 23 19.89 -2.38 4.29
C LYS A 23 20.47 -2.48 5.70
N LEU A 24 21.44 -1.63 6.05
CA LEU A 24 22.05 -1.64 7.39
C LEU A 24 21.04 -1.40 8.52
N PHE A 25 20.01 -0.58 8.28
CA PHE A 25 19.00 -0.27 9.29
C PHE A 25 17.92 -1.35 9.39
N SER A 26 17.68 -2.11 8.31
CA SER A 26 16.85 -3.34 8.29
C SER A 26 17.35 -4.45 9.18
N GLU A 27 18.64 -4.46 9.49
CA GLU A 27 19.25 -5.46 10.38
C GLU A 27 19.22 -5.03 11.85
N ASN A 28 18.99 -3.73 12.12
CA ASN A 28 19.16 -3.12 13.44
C ASN A 28 17.85 -2.62 14.08
N GLY A 29 16.68 -2.90 13.49
CA GLY A 29 15.38 -2.50 14.04
C GLY A 29 15.11 -1.00 14.02
N ARG A 30 15.77 -0.26 13.11
CA ARG A 30 15.60 1.20 12.93
C ARG A 30 15.14 1.56 11.52
N GLU A 31 14.40 0.65 10.90
CA GLU A 31 13.92 0.73 9.52
C GLU A 31 13.07 1.96 9.30
N GLN A 32 12.05 2.15 10.15
CA GLN A 32 11.12 3.26 10.03
C GLN A 32 11.86 4.60 9.98
N VAL A 33 12.78 4.85 10.93
CA VAL A 33 13.57 6.09 10.99
C VAL A 33 14.46 6.26 9.76
N ALA A 34 15.01 5.16 9.22
CA ALA A 34 15.80 5.20 8.00
C ALA A 34 14.95 5.63 6.80
N TYR A 35 13.78 5.03 6.63
CA TYR A 35 12.87 5.36 5.54
C TYR A 35 12.27 6.76 5.67
N GLU A 36 11.89 7.22 6.87
CA GLU A 36 11.37 8.58 7.11
C GLU A 36 12.33 9.66 6.59
N LYS A 37 13.64 9.42 6.69
CA LYS A 37 14.66 10.38 6.28
C LYS A 37 15.11 10.21 4.83
N ILE A 38 15.19 8.97 4.34
CA ILE A 38 15.73 8.67 3.01
C ILE A 38 14.65 8.76 1.92
N ALA A 39 13.43 8.28 2.18
CA ALA A 39 12.37 8.18 1.16
C ALA A 39 12.06 9.51 0.44
N PRO A 40 11.94 10.67 1.12
CA PRO A 40 11.67 11.96 0.46
C PRO A 40 12.75 12.41 -0.54
N ARG A 41 13.96 11.83 -0.46
CA ARG A 41 15.12 12.20 -1.28
C ARG A 41 15.59 11.03 -2.15
N LEU A 42 14.83 9.93 -2.20
CA LEU A 42 15.22 8.72 -2.87
C LEU A 42 15.07 8.90 -4.40
N PRO A 43 16.17 8.80 -5.19
CA PRO A 43 16.11 8.85 -6.64
C PRO A 43 15.21 7.76 -7.23
N GLU A 44 14.54 8.04 -8.35
CA GLU A 44 13.64 7.08 -9.03
C GLU A 44 14.30 5.72 -9.27
N THR A 45 15.58 5.72 -9.66
CA THR A 45 16.36 4.51 -9.94
C THR A 45 16.53 3.60 -8.72
N PHE A 46 16.39 4.12 -7.50
CA PHE A 46 16.52 3.38 -6.25
C PHE A 46 15.18 3.03 -5.59
N LYS A 47 14.05 3.56 -6.07
CA LYS A 47 12.73 3.30 -5.47
C LYS A 47 12.31 1.84 -5.54
N SER A 48 12.61 1.15 -6.65
CA SER A 48 12.31 -0.29 -6.76
C SER A 48 13.10 -1.13 -5.75
N GLU A 49 14.40 -0.86 -5.60
CA GLU A 49 15.25 -1.60 -4.66
C GLU A 49 14.91 -1.27 -3.20
N ALA A 50 14.56 -0.02 -2.90
CA ALA A 50 14.06 0.34 -1.58
C ALA A 50 12.73 -0.36 -1.26
N LEU A 51 11.82 -0.50 -2.23
CA LEU A 51 10.61 -1.30 -2.06
C LEU A 51 10.95 -2.77 -1.77
N ASP A 52 11.91 -3.37 -2.47
CA ASP A 52 12.33 -4.76 -2.19
C ASP A 52 12.86 -4.95 -0.77
N ILE A 53 13.68 -4.00 -0.27
CA ILE A 53 14.17 -4.02 1.11
C ILE A 53 13.01 -3.90 2.10
N ALA A 54 12.06 -2.99 1.86
CA ALA A 54 10.88 -2.81 2.70
C ALA A 54 10.02 -4.09 2.76
N LEU A 55 9.77 -4.72 1.61
CA LEU A 55 9.02 -5.97 1.52
C LEU A 55 9.73 -7.13 2.22
N GLY A 56 11.06 -7.10 2.32
CA GLY A 56 11.88 -8.06 3.06
C GLY A 56 11.86 -7.92 4.59
N ILE A 57 11.30 -6.83 5.14
CA ILE A 57 11.23 -6.62 6.60
C ILE A 57 10.40 -7.74 7.26
N LYS A 58 10.92 -8.40 8.29
CA LYS A 58 10.24 -9.54 8.93
C LYS A 58 9.12 -9.14 9.89
N LYS A 59 9.29 -8.04 10.61
CA LYS A 59 8.30 -7.56 11.59
C LYS A 59 7.18 -6.83 10.86
N GLN A 60 5.98 -7.41 10.82
CA GLN A 60 4.86 -6.87 10.04
C GLN A 60 4.49 -5.44 10.42
N TYR A 61 4.44 -5.13 11.71
CA TYR A 61 4.22 -3.75 12.18
C TYR A 61 5.22 -2.76 11.57
N ILE A 62 6.50 -3.10 11.55
CA ILE A 62 7.56 -2.24 10.97
C ILE A 62 7.41 -2.17 9.44
N LYS A 63 7.14 -3.30 8.78
CA LYS A 63 6.91 -3.34 7.33
C LYS A 63 5.78 -2.41 6.93
N THR A 64 4.63 -2.50 7.61
CA THR A 64 3.46 -1.67 7.38
C THR A 64 3.80 -0.19 7.47
N GLU A 65 4.50 0.25 8.52
CA GLU A 65 4.89 1.67 8.66
C GLU A 65 5.86 2.12 7.57
N VAL A 66 6.85 1.28 7.23
CA VAL A 66 7.79 1.58 6.14
C VAL A 66 7.09 1.68 4.78
N LEU A 67 6.13 0.80 4.48
CA LEU A 67 5.37 0.84 3.24
C LEU A 67 4.50 2.09 3.13
N LYS A 68 3.89 2.57 4.23
CA LYS A 68 3.17 3.85 4.27
C LYS A 68 4.08 5.03 3.94
N ILE A 69 5.32 5.02 4.46
CA ILE A 69 6.30 6.08 4.19
C ILE A 69 6.70 6.06 2.71
N LEU A 70 7.02 4.89 2.16
CA LEU A 70 7.43 4.75 0.77
C LEU A 70 6.31 5.15 -0.20
N ALA A 71 5.06 4.76 0.05
CA ALA A 71 3.97 5.02 -0.88
C ALA A 71 3.81 6.49 -1.28
N ARG A 72 4.12 7.41 -0.36
CA ARG A 72 4.07 8.87 -0.61
C ARG A 72 5.06 9.36 -1.66
N VAL A 73 6.08 8.56 -1.97
CA VAL A 73 7.14 8.91 -2.90
C VAL A 73 7.25 7.93 -4.06
N LEU A 74 6.48 6.84 -4.10
CA LEU A 74 6.58 5.84 -5.17
C LEU A 74 5.89 6.33 -6.46
N PRO A 75 6.46 6.05 -7.65
CA PRO A 75 5.78 6.20 -8.91
C PRO A 75 4.66 5.16 -9.07
N GLU A 76 3.69 5.45 -9.93
CA GLU A 76 2.46 4.68 -10.13
C GLU A 76 2.69 3.16 -10.31
N ASN A 77 3.67 2.78 -11.14
CA ASN A 77 4.01 1.39 -11.40
C ASN A 77 4.51 0.63 -10.14
N LEU A 78 5.15 1.31 -9.20
CA LEU A 78 5.59 0.72 -7.94
C LEU A 78 4.48 0.75 -6.87
N ILE A 79 3.52 1.67 -6.96
CA ILE A 79 2.32 1.66 -6.10
C ILE A 79 1.50 0.38 -6.36
N LEU A 80 1.25 0.02 -7.62
CA LEU A 80 0.52 -1.20 -7.97
C LEU A 80 1.20 -2.46 -7.41
N ARG A 81 2.51 -2.59 -7.63
CA ARG A 81 3.31 -3.69 -7.06
C ARG A 81 3.26 -3.71 -5.53
N THR A 82 3.21 -2.55 -4.89
CA THR A 82 3.10 -2.46 -3.42
C THR A 82 1.74 -2.98 -2.95
N LEU A 83 0.65 -2.64 -3.64
CA LEU A 83 -0.69 -3.13 -3.31
C LEU A 83 -0.83 -4.65 -3.50
N GLU A 84 -0.25 -5.22 -4.55
CA GLU A 84 -0.17 -6.67 -4.76
C GLU A 84 0.55 -7.38 -3.61
N ALA A 85 1.67 -6.80 -3.17
CA ALA A 85 2.43 -7.34 -2.06
C ALA A 85 1.63 -7.28 -0.76
N VAL A 86 0.95 -6.15 -0.48
CA VAL A 86 0.09 -6.00 0.71
C VAL A 86 -1.10 -6.95 0.68
N ALA A 87 -1.71 -7.17 -0.48
CA ALA A 87 -2.77 -8.15 -0.65
C ALA A 87 -2.31 -9.57 -0.27
N SER A 88 -1.03 -9.88 -0.50
CA SER A 88 -0.41 -11.18 -0.24
C SER A 88 0.28 -11.28 1.13
N MET A 89 0.29 -10.21 1.94
CA MET A 89 0.93 -10.22 3.26
C MET A 89 0.19 -11.16 4.22
N GLU A 90 0.93 -12.06 4.85
CA GLU A 90 0.45 -12.92 5.93
C GLU A 90 0.73 -12.32 7.31
N GLY A 91 -0.07 -12.71 8.31
CA GLY A 91 0.15 -12.29 9.71
C GLY A 91 -0.28 -10.85 10.03
N ILE A 92 -1.04 -10.21 9.14
CA ILE A 92 -1.80 -8.99 9.42
C ILE A 92 -3.29 -9.28 9.34
N SER A 93 -4.08 -8.61 10.17
CA SER A 93 -5.53 -8.64 10.07
C SER A 93 -5.96 -8.03 8.74
N GLN A 94 -7.21 -8.30 8.39
CA GLN A 94 -7.73 -7.80 7.13
C GLN A 94 -8.14 -6.32 7.22
N GLU A 95 -8.52 -5.85 8.41
CA GLU A 95 -8.67 -4.44 8.73
C GLU A 95 -7.34 -3.70 8.63
N GLU A 96 -6.26 -4.28 9.17
CA GLU A 96 -4.90 -3.73 9.04
C GLU A 96 -4.48 -3.65 7.57
N ARG A 97 -4.79 -4.69 6.78
CA ARG A 97 -4.52 -4.72 5.34
C ARG A 97 -5.29 -3.63 4.60
N ALA A 98 -6.59 -3.49 4.85
CA ALA A 98 -7.42 -2.47 4.22
C ALA A 98 -6.94 -1.06 4.56
N LEU A 99 -6.59 -0.83 5.83
CA LEU A 99 -6.03 0.43 6.29
C LEU A 99 -4.69 0.72 5.59
N LEU A 100 -3.79 -0.26 5.51
CA LEU A 100 -2.52 -0.09 4.80
C LEU A 100 -2.73 0.23 3.31
N CYS A 101 -3.61 -0.50 2.61
CA CYS A 101 -3.95 -0.20 1.22
C CYS A 101 -4.46 1.24 1.06
N SER A 102 -5.28 1.75 1.98
CA SER A 102 -5.78 3.14 1.92
C SER A 102 -4.67 4.20 2.06
N PHE A 103 -3.56 3.89 2.73
CA PHE A 103 -2.40 4.79 2.81
C PHE A 103 -1.50 4.70 1.57
N ILE A 104 -1.60 3.61 0.79
CA ILE A 104 -0.76 3.39 -0.38
C ILE A 104 -1.37 4.01 -1.63
N VAL A 105 -2.70 4.02 -1.73
CA VAL A 105 -3.41 4.66 -2.85
C VAL A 105 -3.18 6.17 -2.81
N PRO A 106 -2.67 6.78 -3.89
CA PRO A 106 -2.38 8.22 -3.91
C PRO A 106 -3.65 9.05 -3.78
N GLU A 107 -3.55 10.24 -3.17
CA GLU A 107 -4.67 11.19 -3.04
C GLU A 107 -5.12 11.78 -4.40
N ILE A 108 -4.33 11.61 -5.46
CA ILE A 108 -4.51 12.29 -6.77
C ILE A 108 -4.94 11.30 -7.86
N VAL A 109 -6.09 11.64 -8.46
CA VAL A 109 -6.83 11.06 -9.58
C VAL A 109 -5.96 10.50 -10.72
N GLY A 110 -6.13 9.21 -11.03
CA GLY A 110 -5.58 8.54 -12.22
C GLY A 110 -5.76 7.01 -12.15
N ASN A 111 -6.56 6.46 -13.09
CA ASN A 111 -6.99 5.05 -13.22
C ASN A 111 -7.44 4.32 -11.93
N HIS A 112 -8.51 4.84 -11.31
CA HIS A 112 -9.07 4.35 -10.03
C HIS A 112 -9.56 2.90 -10.02
N ALA A 113 -9.82 2.27 -11.17
CA ALA A 113 -10.45 0.94 -11.21
C ALA A 113 -9.53 -0.17 -10.66
N GLU A 114 -8.23 -0.10 -10.96
CA GLU A 114 -7.26 -1.10 -10.52
C GLU A 114 -6.93 -0.94 -9.04
N TYR A 115 -6.82 0.31 -8.55
CA TYR A 115 -6.68 0.62 -7.12
C TYR A 115 -7.91 0.22 -6.31
N PHE A 116 -9.10 0.42 -6.87
CA PHE A 116 -10.35 -0.02 -6.26
C PHE A 116 -10.39 -1.54 -6.12
N TYR A 117 -9.96 -2.31 -7.14
CA TYR A 117 -9.90 -3.77 -7.04
C TYR A 117 -9.05 -4.24 -5.85
N TYR A 118 -7.88 -3.64 -5.60
CA TYR A 118 -7.05 -4.01 -4.45
C TYR A 118 -7.65 -3.63 -3.10
N LEU A 119 -8.25 -2.43 -2.99
CA LEU A 119 -8.97 -2.00 -1.79
C LEU A 119 -10.18 -2.91 -1.50
N TRP A 120 -10.93 -3.25 -2.55
CA TRP A 120 -12.13 -4.09 -2.50
C TRP A 120 -11.76 -5.54 -2.15
N ARG A 121 -10.73 -6.12 -2.78
CA ARG A 121 -10.23 -7.47 -2.48
C ARG A 121 -9.73 -7.60 -1.04
N ALA A 122 -8.95 -6.63 -0.57
CA ALA A 122 -8.45 -6.61 0.81
C ALA A 122 -9.60 -6.53 1.83
N ARG A 123 -10.64 -5.76 1.53
CA ARG A 123 -11.80 -5.58 2.40
C ARG A 123 -12.79 -6.75 2.36
N ILE A 124 -12.96 -7.41 1.22
CA ILE A 124 -13.86 -8.57 1.13
C ILE A 124 -13.28 -9.81 1.77
N SER A 125 -11.97 -10.01 1.64
CA SER A 125 -11.26 -11.10 2.28
C SER A 125 -11.26 -10.96 3.82
N SER A 126 -11.69 -9.81 4.35
CA SER A 126 -11.80 -9.49 5.78
C SER A 126 -13.01 -10.08 6.49
N TYR A 127 -14.06 -10.36 5.73
CA TYR A 127 -15.30 -10.86 6.29
C TYR A 127 -15.63 -12.22 5.67
N SER A 128 -16.15 -13.12 6.50
CA SER A 128 -17.00 -14.23 6.06
C SER A 128 -18.31 -13.64 5.53
N TYR A 129 -18.25 -12.89 4.44
CA TYR A 129 -19.45 -12.35 3.85
C TYR A 129 -20.22 -13.48 3.18
N ASN A 130 -21.43 -13.71 3.67
CA ASN A 130 -22.42 -14.28 2.79
C ASN A 130 -22.66 -13.28 1.65
N ARG A 131 -23.09 -13.81 0.51
CA ARG A 131 -23.38 -13.04 -0.71
C ARG A 131 -24.21 -11.77 -0.46
N GLN A 132 -25.10 -11.79 0.53
CA GLN A 132 -26.03 -10.70 0.80
C GLN A 132 -25.37 -9.51 1.49
N SER A 133 -24.53 -9.76 2.49
CA SER A 133 -23.75 -8.72 3.15
C SER A 133 -22.72 -8.07 2.21
N LEU A 134 -22.19 -8.84 1.26
CA LEU A 134 -21.32 -8.32 0.21
C LEU A 134 -22.05 -7.36 -0.74
N LEU A 135 -23.26 -7.74 -1.17
CA LEU A 135 -24.11 -6.90 -2.01
C LEU A 135 -24.55 -5.62 -1.29
N GLU A 136 -24.82 -5.70 0.01
CA GLU A 136 -25.14 -4.53 0.83
C GLU A 136 -23.96 -3.56 0.94
N GLU A 137 -22.74 -4.06 1.20
CA GLU A 137 -21.57 -3.17 1.26
C GLU A 137 -21.24 -2.54 -0.10
N ILE A 138 -21.37 -3.28 -1.20
CA ILE A 138 -21.26 -2.71 -2.56
C ILE A 138 -22.28 -1.60 -2.76
N ASN A 139 -23.56 -1.84 -2.44
CA ASN A 139 -24.62 -0.87 -2.62
C ASN A 139 -24.39 0.41 -1.78
N ASN A 140 -23.84 0.26 -0.57
CA ASN A 140 -23.50 1.38 0.32
C ASN A 140 -22.32 2.20 -0.19
N LEU A 141 -21.40 1.61 -0.97
CA LEU A 141 -20.27 2.31 -1.55
C LEU A 141 -20.64 3.05 -2.85
N ILE A 142 -21.74 2.71 -3.51
CA ILE A 142 -22.18 3.33 -4.79
C ILE A 142 -22.18 4.87 -4.74
N PRO A 143 -22.73 5.55 -3.72
CA PRO A 143 -22.77 7.01 -3.70
C PRO A 143 -21.37 7.63 -3.63
N ILE A 144 -20.48 7.02 -2.84
CA ILE A 144 -19.08 7.46 -2.69
C ILE A 144 -18.34 7.23 -4.00
N MET A 145 -18.51 6.06 -4.60
CA MET A 145 -17.94 5.73 -5.90
C MET A 145 -18.41 6.74 -6.96
N LYS A 146 -19.72 7.12 -6.97
CA LYS A 146 -20.32 8.09 -7.91
C LYS A 146 -19.68 9.46 -7.79
N GLN A 147 -19.46 9.88 -6.55
CA GLN A 147 -18.81 11.14 -6.24
C GLN A 147 -17.33 11.15 -6.67
N LEU A 148 -16.64 10.02 -6.61
CA LEU A 148 -15.21 9.92 -6.89
C LEU A 148 -14.89 9.67 -8.38
N TRP A 149 -15.72 8.88 -9.09
CA TRP A 149 -15.34 8.29 -10.40
C TRP A 149 -16.35 8.51 -11.54
N GLY A 150 -17.49 9.14 -11.28
CA GLY A 150 -18.53 9.39 -12.28
C GLY A 150 -19.38 8.15 -12.60
N ASP A 151 -20.58 8.38 -13.16
CA ASP A 151 -21.64 7.36 -13.25
C ASP A 151 -21.33 6.18 -14.20
N GLU A 152 -20.57 6.40 -15.28
CA GLU A 152 -20.28 5.37 -16.28
C GLU A 152 -19.33 4.28 -15.77
N VAL A 153 -18.20 4.67 -15.16
CA VAL A 153 -17.14 3.76 -14.70
C VAL A 153 -17.65 2.80 -13.60
N ILE A 154 -18.61 3.27 -12.81
CA ILE A 154 -19.19 2.51 -11.69
C ILE A 154 -20.16 1.46 -12.19
N THR A 155 -20.90 1.78 -13.25
CA THR A 155 -21.90 0.86 -13.80
C THR A 155 -21.21 -0.40 -14.32
N GLU A 156 -20.10 -0.25 -15.04
CA GLU A 156 -19.35 -1.39 -15.58
C GLU A 156 -18.65 -2.22 -14.49
N ALA A 157 -18.03 -1.56 -13.51
CA ALA A 157 -17.40 -2.23 -12.37
C ALA A 157 -18.42 -2.98 -11.49
N ILE A 158 -19.57 -2.37 -11.20
CA ILE A 158 -20.65 -3.01 -10.41
C ILE A 158 -21.26 -4.18 -11.17
N GLN A 159 -21.48 -4.05 -12.47
CA GLN A 159 -22.04 -5.14 -13.27
C GLN A 159 -21.09 -6.32 -13.35
N THR A 160 -19.79 -6.07 -13.49
CA THR A 160 -18.76 -7.12 -13.47
C THR A 160 -18.73 -7.84 -12.12
N VAL A 161 -18.72 -7.09 -11.02
CA VAL A 161 -18.75 -7.66 -9.66
C VAL A 161 -20.03 -8.45 -9.40
N LYS A 162 -21.20 -7.89 -9.75
CA LYS A 162 -22.48 -8.59 -9.64
C LYS A 162 -22.48 -9.85 -10.46
N TRP A 163 -22.01 -9.80 -11.71
CA TRP A 163 -21.92 -10.98 -12.58
C TRP A 163 -21.06 -12.08 -11.96
N VAL A 164 -19.85 -11.77 -11.48
CA VAL A 164 -18.99 -12.76 -10.80
C VAL A 164 -19.71 -13.40 -9.60
N LEU A 165 -20.40 -12.58 -8.79
CA LEU A 165 -21.18 -13.07 -7.65
C LEU A 165 -22.43 -13.86 -8.06
N TYR A 166 -23.00 -13.59 -9.23
CA TYR A 166 -24.18 -14.28 -9.73
C TYR A 166 -23.85 -15.60 -10.43
N THR A 167 -22.69 -15.69 -11.07
CA THR A 167 -22.29 -16.82 -11.91
C THR A 167 -21.54 -17.90 -11.15
N PHE A 168 -20.83 -17.57 -10.07
CA PHE A 168 -20.02 -18.52 -9.31
C PHE A 168 -20.51 -18.59 -7.85
N PRO A 169 -20.92 -19.78 -7.34
CA PRO A 169 -21.40 -19.96 -5.98
C PRO A 169 -20.30 -19.91 -4.93
#